data_AF-A0A1B1ZYN7-F1
#
_entry.id   AF-A0A1B1ZYN7-F1
#
_cell.length_a   1.000
_cell.length_b   1.000
_cell.length_c   1.000
_cell.angle_alpha   90.00
_cell.angle_beta   90.00
_cell.angle_gamma   90.00
#
_symmetry.space_group_name_H-M   'P 1'
#
loop_
_entity.id
_entity.type
_entity.pdbx_description
1 polymer ?
#
loop_
_entity_poly.entity_id
_entity_poly.type
_entity_poly.pdbx_seq_one_letter_code
_entity_poly.pdbx_strand_id
1 'polypeptide(L)'
;MPLSDIALGPVLISYADEIREVILSARHERIELALKAGDPNMMLPELRLLTATFPLRENFARSLMQALAATNRRAEALQVFHEVRTVLNRDLGIEPCHELRALQEKVLRGNSR
;
A
#
# COMPACT_ATOMS: atom_id res chain seq x y z
N MET A 1 -30.34 -2.21 14.15
CA MET A 1 -30.58 -2.03 12.70
C MET A 1 -30.94 -3.38 12.11
N PRO A 2 -32.06 -3.55 11.39
CA PRO A 2 -32.65 -4.86 11.07
C PRO A 2 -32.01 -5.58 9.86
N LEU A 3 -30.76 -5.28 9.53
CA LEU A 3 -30.02 -5.89 8.41
C LEU A 3 -28.69 -6.54 8.84
N SER A 4 -28.38 -6.58 10.15
CA SER A 4 -27.13 -7.17 10.65
C SER A 4 -27.10 -8.70 10.60
N ASP A 5 -28.26 -9.36 10.49
CA ASP A 5 -28.39 -10.82 10.66
C ASP A 5 -28.66 -11.58 9.35
N ILE A 6 -28.57 -10.91 8.20
CA ILE A 6 -28.66 -11.58 6.90
C ILE A 6 -27.27 -12.10 6.55
N ALA A 7 -27.09 -13.42 6.63
CA ALA A 7 -25.91 -14.08 6.09
C ALA A 7 -25.77 -13.68 4.62
N LEU A 8 -24.66 -13.03 4.27
CA LEU A 8 -24.35 -12.63 2.90
C LEU A 8 -24.30 -13.91 2.05
N GLY A 9 -25.31 -14.11 1.20
CA GLY A 9 -25.26 -15.17 0.18
C GLY A 9 -24.10 -14.93 -0.79
N PRO A 10 -23.65 -15.96 -1.54
CA PRO A 10 -22.46 -15.88 -2.40
C PRO A 10 -22.45 -14.66 -3.34
N VAL A 11 -23.61 -14.29 -3.89
CA VAL A 11 -23.77 -13.12 -4.78
C VAL A 11 -23.47 -11.80 -4.05
N LEU A 12 -23.95 -11.65 -2.82
CA LEU A 12 -23.73 -10.45 -2.02
C LEU A 12 -22.27 -10.34 -1.55
N ILE A 13 -21.59 -11.48 -1.30
CA ILE A 13 -20.16 -11.52 -1.00
C ILE A 13 -19.35 -11.02 -2.20
N SER A 14 -19.57 -11.59 -3.39
CA SER A 14 -18.87 -11.16 -4.60
C SER A 14 -19.08 -9.68 -4.90
N TYR A 15 -20.32 -9.19 -4.77
CA TYR A 15 -20.62 -7.77 -4.99
C TYR A 15 -19.95 -6.84 -3.95
N ALA A 16 -19.91 -7.27 -2.68
CA ALA A 16 -19.21 -6.53 -1.63
C ALA A 16 -17.69 -6.48 -1.88
N ASP A 17 -17.11 -7.56 -2.41
CA ASP A 17 -15.69 -7.62 -2.78
C ASP A 17 -15.40 -6.69 -3.96
N GLU A 18 -16.24 -6.70 -5.00
CA GLU A 18 -16.13 -5.77 -6.14
C GLU A 18 -16.16 -4.30 -5.69
N ILE A 19 -17.13 -3.93 -4.84
CA ILE A 19 -17.20 -2.57 -4.29
C ILE A 19 -15.95 -2.23 -3.49
N ARG A 20 -15.43 -3.18 -2.70
CA ARG A 20 -14.20 -2.98 -1.92
C ARG A 20 -13.01 -2.72 -2.84
N GLU A 21 -12.87 -3.45 -3.94
CA GLU A 21 -11.83 -3.22 -4.94
C GLU A 21 -11.90 -1.81 -5.54
N VAL A 22 -13.11 -1.37 -5.90
CA VAL A 22 -13.35 -0.02 -6.46
C VAL A 22 -12.97 1.06 -5.44
N ILE A 23 -13.41 0.92 -4.18
CA ILE A 23 -13.09 1.88 -3.11
C ILE A 23 -11.58 1.95 -2.87
N LEU A 24 -10.90 0.81 -2.81
CA LEU A 24 -9.45 0.77 -2.55
C LEU A 24 -8.66 1.36 -3.72
N SER A 25 -9.10 1.12 -4.96
CA SER A 25 -8.50 1.70 -6.16
C SER A 25 -8.66 3.22 -6.19
N ALA A 26 -9.88 3.73 -5.98
CA ALA A 26 -10.14 5.16 -5.89
C ALA A 26 -9.35 5.83 -4.76
N ARG A 27 -9.19 5.14 -3.62
CA ARG A 27 -8.38 5.64 -2.51
C ARG A 27 -6.90 5.74 -2.88
N HIS A 28 -6.36 4.73 -3.57
CA HIS A 28 -4.98 4.77 -4.05
C HIS A 28 -4.76 5.89 -5.07
N GLU A 29 -5.69 6.10 -6.01
CA GLU A 29 -5.61 7.22 -6.97
C GLU A 29 -5.60 8.58 -6.26
N ARG A 30 -6.49 8.78 -5.27
CA ARG A 30 -6.51 10.00 -4.45
C ARG A 30 -5.17 10.24 -3.75
N ILE A 31 -4.56 9.19 -3.20
CA ILE A 31 -3.25 9.26 -2.54
C ILE A 31 -2.17 9.66 -3.54
N GLU A 32 -2.10 9.03 -4.70
CA GLU A 32 -1.10 9.36 -5.72
C GLU A 32 -1.21 10.81 -6.19
N LEU A 33 -2.44 11.32 -6.32
CA LEU A 33 -2.69 12.74 -6.63
C LEU A 33 -2.25 13.65 -5.48
N ALA A 34 -2.56 13.30 -4.24
CA ALA A 34 -2.18 14.08 -3.08
C ALA A 34 -0.65 14.11 -2.86
N LEU A 35 0.05 13.00 -3.12
CA LEU A 35 1.52 12.95 -3.08
C LEU A 35 2.16 13.83 -4.16
N LYS A 36 1.52 14.01 -5.31
CA LYS A 36 1.98 14.89 -6.39
C LYS A 36 1.67 16.37 -6.12
N ALA A 37 0.54 16.66 -5.49
CA ALA A 37 0.03 18.01 -5.33
C ALA A 37 0.38 18.68 -3.99
N GLY A 38 0.76 17.91 -2.96
CA GLY A 38 0.93 18.40 -1.60
C GLY A 38 2.20 17.92 -0.90
N ASP A 39 2.25 18.12 0.43
CA ASP A 39 3.35 17.65 1.28
C ASP A 39 3.22 16.14 1.54
N PRO A 40 4.20 15.31 1.10
CA PRO A 40 4.18 13.87 1.34
C PRO A 40 4.14 13.51 2.84
N ASN A 41 4.64 14.37 3.75
CA ASN A 41 4.58 14.12 5.20
C ASN A 41 3.16 13.99 5.72
N MET A 42 2.22 14.79 5.18
CA MET A 42 0.82 14.79 5.61
C MET A 42 0.12 13.46 5.29
N MET A 43 0.60 12.74 4.28
CA MET A 43 0.03 11.46 3.86
C MET A 43 0.60 10.25 4.62
N LEU A 44 1.72 10.40 5.33
CA LEU A 44 2.40 9.30 6.01
C LEU A 44 1.53 8.56 7.04
N PRO A 45 0.72 9.23 7.90
CA PRO A 45 -0.13 8.53 8.86
C PRO A 45 -1.18 7.64 8.17
N GLU A 46 -1.84 8.16 7.14
CA GLU A 46 -2.84 7.40 6.38
C GLU A 46 -2.19 6.22 5.64
N LEU A 47 -1.05 6.45 5.00
CA LEU A 47 -0.32 5.41 4.27
C LEU A 47 0.18 4.29 5.17
N ARG A 48 0.65 4.60 6.38
CA ARG A 48 1.02 3.59 7.38
C ARG A 48 -0.15 2.73 7.77
N LEU A 49 -1.30 3.35 8.06
CA LEU A 49 -2.52 2.63 8.41
C LEU A 49 -2.96 1.72 7.26
N LEU A 50 -2.97 2.21 6.02
CA LEU A 50 -3.38 1.44 4.86
C LEU A 50 -2.43 0.27 4.56
N THR A 51 -1.12 0.48 4.68
CA THR A 51 -0.12 -0.58 4.48
C THR A 51 -0.24 -1.66 5.56
N ALA A 52 -0.49 -1.28 6.82
CA ALA A 52 -0.73 -2.25 7.89
C ALA A 52 -2.08 -2.99 7.74
N THR A 53 -3.12 -2.31 7.25
CA THR A 53 -4.46 -2.90 7.05
C THR A 53 -4.49 -3.82 5.82
N PHE A 54 -3.76 -3.47 4.76
CA PHE A 54 -3.76 -4.19 3.49
C PHE A 54 -2.32 -4.55 3.05
N PRO A 55 -1.59 -5.40 3.81
CA PRO A 55 -0.17 -5.64 3.59
C PRO A 55 0.13 -6.36 2.27
N LEU A 56 -0.84 -7.12 1.71
CA LEU A 56 -0.73 -7.77 0.41
C LEU A 56 -0.97 -6.80 -0.77
N ARG A 57 -1.37 -5.56 -0.51
CA ARG A 57 -1.54 -4.53 -1.56
C ARG A 57 -0.29 -3.69 -1.68
N GLU A 58 0.59 -4.15 -2.56
CA GLU A 58 1.88 -3.52 -2.85
C GLU A 58 1.76 -2.05 -3.28
N ASN A 59 0.62 -1.63 -3.85
CA ASN A 59 0.37 -0.25 -4.23
C ASN A 59 0.47 0.73 -3.04
N PHE A 60 -0.10 0.38 -1.88
CA PHE A 60 -0.01 1.24 -0.69
C PHE A 60 1.41 1.28 -0.13
N ALA A 61 2.10 0.13 -0.12
CA ALA A 61 3.50 0.06 0.25
C ALA A 61 4.38 0.93 -0.65
N ARG A 62 4.14 0.90 -1.97
CA ARG A 62 4.83 1.73 -2.95
C ARG A 62 4.63 3.22 -2.66
N SER A 63 3.39 3.67 -2.46
CA SER A 63 3.11 5.08 -2.13
C SER A 63 3.74 5.49 -0.79
N LEU A 64 3.73 4.62 0.23
CA LEU A 64 4.40 4.87 1.52
C LEU A 64 5.92 5.00 1.35
N MET A 65 6.54 4.08 0.62
CA MET A 65 7.97 4.14 0.31
C MET A 65 8.34 5.42 -0.45
N GLN A 66 7.54 5.83 -1.41
CA GLN A 66 7.76 7.08 -2.16
C GLN A 66 7.68 8.30 -1.23
N ALA A 67 6.65 8.38 -0.38
CA ALA A 67 6.48 9.47 0.57
C ALA A 67 7.64 9.54 1.58
N LEU A 68 8.08 8.39 2.11
CA LEU A 68 9.22 8.30 3.03
C LEU A 68 10.53 8.70 2.34
N ALA A 69 10.76 8.25 1.10
CA ALA A 69 11.94 8.62 0.34
C ALA A 69 11.98 10.13 0.02
N ALA A 70 10.83 10.71 -0.34
CA ALA A 70 10.70 12.15 -0.61
C ALA A 70 10.94 13.02 0.64
N THR A 71 10.64 12.49 1.83
CA THR A 71 10.80 13.17 3.12
C THR A 71 12.14 12.87 3.81
N ASN A 72 13.12 12.35 3.04
CA ASN A 72 14.47 12.00 3.50
C ASN A 72 14.54 10.86 4.53
N ARG A 73 13.47 10.07 4.66
CA ARG A 73 13.34 8.92 5.58
C ARG A 73 13.63 7.60 4.86
N ARG A 74 14.75 7.53 4.15
CA ARG A 74 15.12 6.39 3.27
C ARG A 74 15.17 5.04 4.01
N ALA A 75 15.73 5.01 5.22
CA ALA A 75 15.81 3.80 6.03
C ALA A 75 14.42 3.21 6.31
N GLU A 76 13.46 4.06 6.65
CA GLU A 76 12.07 3.64 6.86
C GLU A 76 11.40 3.18 5.56
N ALA A 77 11.71 3.82 4.41
CA ALA A 77 11.22 3.33 3.12
C ALA A 77 11.71 1.90 2.82
N LEU A 78 12.98 1.60 3.09
CA LEU A 78 13.53 0.25 2.90
C LEU A 78 12.94 -0.75 3.91
N GLN A 79 12.69 -0.31 5.15
CA GLN A 79 12.03 -1.14 6.15
C GLN A 79 10.63 -1.59 5.68
N VAL A 80 9.84 -0.68 5.11
CA VAL A 80 8.52 -1.01 4.54
C VAL A 80 8.63 -2.07 3.43
N PHE A 81 9.63 -1.97 2.55
CA PHE A 81 9.87 -3.00 1.52
C PHE A 81 10.12 -4.38 2.14
N HIS A 82 10.98 -4.45 3.16
CA HIS A 82 11.33 -5.71 3.81
C HIS A 82 10.14 -6.33 4.54
N GLU A 83 9.31 -5.52 5.20
CA GLU A 83 8.09 -5.97 5.85
C GLU A 83 7.11 -6.58 4.84
N VAL A 84 6.83 -5.87 3.74
CA VAL A 84 5.91 -6.33 2.70
C VAL A 84 6.42 -7.58 2.01
N ARG A 85 7.72 -7.62 1.68
CA ARG A 85 8.37 -8.82 1.13
C ARG A 85 8.21 -10.03 2.05
N THR A 86 8.38 -9.82 3.36
CA THR A 86 8.23 -10.90 4.37
C THR A 86 6.79 -11.41 4.39
N VAL A 87 5.80 -10.52 4.35
CA VAL A 87 4.39 -10.92 4.32
C VAL A 87 4.03 -11.66 3.03
N LEU A 88 4.43 -11.13 1.86
CA LEU A 88 4.16 -11.77 0.56
C LEU A 88 4.79 -13.15 0.45
N ASN A 89 6.04 -13.29 0.91
CA ASN A 89 6.72 -14.57 0.91
C ASN A 89 6.06 -15.56 1.87
N ARG A 90 5.70 -15.12 3.09
CA ARG A 90 5.06 -15.97 4.10
C ARG A 90 3.67 -16.42 3.69
N ASP A 91 2.83 -15.52 3.18
CA ASP A 91 1.39 -15.77 2.99
C ASP A 91 1.07 -16.28 1.58
N LEU A 92 1.85 -15.87 0.57
CA LEU A 92 1.61 -16.20 -0.84
C LEU A 92 2.77 -16.97 -1.49
N GLY A 93 3.95 -17.04 -0.86
CA GLY A 93 5.13 -17.67 -1.45
C GLY A 93 5.72 -16.90 -2.62
N ILE A 94 5.36 -15.62 -2.79
CA ILE A 94 5.78 -14.79 -3.93
C ILE A 94 6.75 -13.69 -3.53
N GLU A 95 7.52 -13.22 -4.50
CA GLU A 95 8.36 -12.03 -4.37
C GLU A 95 7.58 -10.76 -4.77
N PRO A 96 7.98 -9.57 -4.26
CA PRO A 96 7.34 -8.32 -4.62
C PRO A 96 7.36 -8.03 -6.12
N CYS A 97 6.36 -7.28 -6.57
CA CYS A 97 6.21 -6.87 -7.95
C CYS A 97 7.42 -6.06 -8.45
N HIS A 98 7.60 -6.03 -9.76
CA HIS A 98 8.72 -5.33 -10.39
C HIS A 98 8.76 -3.85 -9.99
N GLU A 99 7.61 -3.19 -9.86
CA GLU A 99 7.52 -1.77 -9.52
C GLU A 99 8.06 -1.48 -8.11
N LEU A 100 7.72 -2.33 -7.13
CA LEU A 100 8.18 -2.18 -5.76
C LEU A 100 9.69 -2.43 -5.63
N ARG A 101 10.20 -3.46 -6.34
CA ARG A 101 11.65 -3.74 -6.43
C ARG A 101 12.41 -2.60 -7.11
N ALA A 102 11.90 -2.07 -8.22
CA ALA A 102 12.52 -0.94 -8.91
C ALA A 102 12.54 0.32 -8.02
N LEU A 103 11.53 0.52 -7.17
CA LEU A 103 11.54 1.61 -6.19
C LEU A 103 12.60 1.39 -5.11
N GLN A 104 12.73 0.17 -4.58
CA GLN A 104 13.79 -0.18 -3.62
C GLN A 104 15.18 0.15 -4.20
N GLU A 105 15.45 -0.26 -5.44
CA GLU A 105 16.71 0.05 -6.11
C GLU A 105 16.95 1.56 -6.25
N LYS A 106 15.92 2.32 -6.62
CA LYS A 106 16.03 3.80 -6.70
C LYS A 106 16.38 4.42 -5.35
N VAL A 107 15.77 3.95 -4.27
CA VAL A 107 16.06 4.43 -2.91
C VAL A 107 17.50 4.08 -2.50
N LEU A 108 17.97 2.86 -2.81
CA LEU A 108 19.34 2.41 -2.53
C LEU A 108 20.40 3.17 -3.35
N ARG A 109 20.16 3.44 -4.64
CA ARG A 109 21.10 4.21 -5.46
C ARG A 109 21.21 5.66 -4.98
N GLY A 110 20.15 6.22 -4.41
CA GLY A 110 20.19 7.51 -3.71
C GLY A 110 21.05 7.52 -2.44
N ASN A 111 21.55 6.37 -1.98
CA ASN A 111 22.47 6.20 -0.84
C ASN A 111 23.94 6.01 -1.28
N SER A 112 24.22 5.96 -2.59
CA SER A 112 25.57 5.81 -3.13
C SER A 112 26.14 7.19 -3.50
N ARG A 113 26.64 7.93 -2.50
CA ARG A 113 27.54 9.06 -2.70
C ARG A 113 28.80 8.85 -1.87
#